data_AF-A0A6G9Y9M4-F1
#
_entry.id   AF-A0A6G9Y9M4-F1
#
_cell.length_a   1.000
_cell.length_b   1.000
_cell.length_c   1.000
_cell.angle_alpha   90.00
_cell.angle_beta   90.00
_cell.angle_gamma   90.00
#
_symmetry.space_group_name_H-M   'P 1'
#
loop_
_entity.id
_entity.type
_entity.pdbx_description
1 polymer ?
#
loop_
_entity_poly.entity_id
_entity_poly.type
_entity_poly.pdbx_seq_one_letter_code
_entity_poly.pdbx_strand_id
1 'polypeptide(L)'
;MYLMSLGQNASQVVRTMAMLSIAEHLDEVGSSTAAELASRVSSDPDMTYRLLRAGAALGFLRYDPTTSAFSGTSMLRVLHKDAPNSLKYAVQNGAGPAIWQSALRFPETVRTGRSQVVEALGSELFDYFGQHAEEAEIFSAAMTELSAPVIRSAIPLIDVGSAEFAVDVGAHSAAARGAGLSDDAIEDLVAARTPEGLDRTAQLAHDVALALVRDHDVSDGLYAEFLSDFGETRAVALLALIGQYLATCAVVTCFRVPAPGACPAQFSTRLTIRSNAMPLADIYLHQGVTTRDQRKAISDAIHAAMVDTLHIPDDDRFHYFHEFPEGTAFHEDVVFGLPRSNRLMCITLSFNNRTADTKKALFESLVDQLREKAGVPPEDVAFRIVETARENWWAAGRVIDARTGYDERMTTIVE
;
A
#
# COMPACT_ATOMS: atom_id res chain seq x y z
N MET A 1 -15.50 -16.69 -22.45
CA MET A 1 -16.30 -17.73 -21.78
C MET A 1 -15.49 -18.99 -21.50
N TYR A 2 -15.23 -19.92 -22.45
CA TYR A 2 -14.52 -21.19 -22.16
C TYR A 2 -13.18 -21.04 -21.40
N LEU A 3 -12.33 -20.08 -21.80
CA LEU A 3 -11.08 -19.80 -21.09
C LEU A 3 -11.28 -19.32 -19.63
N MET A 4 -12.42 -18.69 -19.33
CA MET A 4 -12.75 -18.22 -17.97
C MET A 4 -13.17 -19.40 -17.07
N SER A 5 -13.91 -20.38 -17.61
CA SER A 5 -14.19 -21.64 -16.89
C SER A 5 -12.94 -22.50 -16.65
N LEU A 6 -11.84 -22.26 -17.37
CA LEU A 6 -10.54 -22.87 -17.09
C LEU A 6 -9.67 -22.05 -16.11
N GLY A 7 -10.13 -20.86 -15.67
CA GLY A 7 -9.37 -19.98 -14.77
C GLY A 7 -8.97 -20.68 -13.46
N GLN A 8 -9.86 -21.52 -12.92
CA GLN A 8 -9.59 -22.33 -11.73
C GLN A 8 -8.34 -23.23 -11.89
N ASN A 9 -8.10 -23.76 -13.10
CA ASN A 9 -6.96 -24.63 -13.37
C ASN A 9 -5.66 -23.81 -13.45
N ALA A 10 -5.73 -22.57 -13.97
CA ALA A 10 -4.60 -21.65 -13.98
C ALA A 10 -4.20 -21.25 -12.55
N SER A 11 -5.17 -20.91 -11.69
CA SER A 11 -4.93 -20.63 -10.27
C SER A 11 -4.23 -21.78 -9.55
N GLN A 12 -4.69 -23.03 -9.74
CA GLN A 12 -4.07 -24.19 -9.11
C GLN A 12 -2.69 -24.57 -9.70
N VAL A 13 -2.44 -24.30 -10.99
CA VAL A 13 -1.08 -24.43 -11.57
C VAL A 13 -0.12 -23.42 -10.93
N VAL A 14 -0.53 -22.16 -10.79
CA VAL A 14 0.28 -21.11 -10.17
C VAL A 14 0.54 -21.40 -8.69
N ARG A 15 -0.50 -21.80 -7.94
CA ARG A 15 -0.37 -22.26 -6.55
C ARG A 15 0.59 -23.44 -6.41
N THR A 16 0.46 -24.47 -7.25
CA THR A 16 1.35 -25.65 -7.18
C THR A 16 2.80 -25.28 -7.48
N MET A 17 3.08 -24.39 -8.44
CA MET A 17 4.45 -23.89 -8.68
C MET A 17 5.01 -23.10 -7.49
N ALA A 18 4.17 -22.33 -6.78
CA ALA A 18 4.56 -21.60 -5.59
C ALA A 18 4.79 -22.54 -4.37
N MET A 19 3.97 -23.58 -4.19
CA MET A 19 4.17 -24.60 -3.15
C MET A 19 5.46 -25.38 -3.36
N LEU A 20 5.70 -25.88 -4.59
CA LEU A 20 6.90 -26.62 -4.96
C LEU A 20 8.14 -25.73 -5.14
N SER A 21 8.09 -24.44 -4.76
CA SER A 21 9.23 -23.50 -4.80
C SER A 21 10.00 -23.50 -6.13
N ILE A 22 9.26 -23.60 -7.24
CA ILE A 22 9.82 -23.69 -8.60
C ILE A 22 10.58 -22.41 -8.98
N ALA A 23 10.22 -21.27 -8.38
CA ALA A 23 10.91 -20.01 -8.56
C ALA A 23 12.32 -20.05 -7.93
N GLU A 24 12.42 -20.46 -6.66
CA GLU A 24 13.68 -20.60 -5.94
C GLU A 24 14.63 -21.60 -6.62
N HIS A 25 14.14 -22.80 -6.94
CA HIS A 25 14.98 -23.84 -7.56
C HIS A 25 15.49 -23.47 -8.96
N LEU A 26 14.79 -22.60 -9.70
CA LEU A 26 15.26 -22.10 -10.99
C LEU A 26 16.10 -20.83 -10.90
N ASP A 27 16.06 -20.06 -9.80
CA ASP A 27 17.02 -18.99 -9.54
C ASP A 27 18.39 -19.59 -9.13
N GLU A 28 18.40 -20.68 -8.35
CA GLU A 28 19.61 -21.44 -7.97
C GLU A 28 20.41 -21.99 -9.17
N VAL A 29 19.73 -22.51 -10.20
CA VAL A 29 20.37 -23.27 -11.30
C VAL A 29 20.19 -22.67 -12.70
N GLY A 30 19.39 -21.62 -12.84
CA GLY A 30 19.06 -20.94 -14.09
C GLY A 30 18.13 -21.72 -15.03
N SER A 31 18.39 -23.01 -15.24
CA SER A 31 17.53 -23.91 -16.02
C SER A 31 17.68 -25.37 -15.61
N SER A 32 16.59 -26.14 -15.62
CA SER A 32 16.61 -27.57 -15.28
C SER A 32 15.47 -28.33 -15.95
N THR A 33 15.65 -29.63 -16.16
CA THR A 33 14.63 -30.54 -16.69
C THR A 33 13.56 -30.87 -15.65
N ALA A 34 12.40 -31.35 -16.11
CA ALA A 34 11.32 -31.75 -15.21
C ALA A 34 11.70 -32.89 -14.25
N ALA A 35 12.58 -33.82 -14.67
CA ALA A 35 13.01 -34.94 -13.83
C ALA A 35 13.97 -34.53 -12.70
N GLU A 36 14.86 -33.59 -12.97
CA GLU A 36 15.77 -33.01 -11.96
C GLU A 36 15.00 -32.17 -10.93
N LEU A 37 14.06 -31.33 -11.39
CA LEU A 37 13.18 -30.56 -10.51
C LEU A 37 12.29 -31.50 -9.67
N ALA A 38 11.71 -32.54 -10.28
CA ALA A 38 10.91 -33.53 -9.57
C ALA A 38 11.69 -34.27 -8.47
N SER A 39 12.96 -34.62 -8.75
CA SER A 39 13.88 -35.19 -7.77
C SER A 39 14.14 -34.23 -6.60
N ARG A 40 14.34 -32.94 -6.88
CA ARG A 40 14.55 -31.90 -5.84
C ARG A 40 13.32 -31.69 -4.95
N VAL A 41 12.12 -31.65 -5.52
CA VAL A 41 10.87 -31.35 -4.78
C VAL A 41 10.10 -32.60 -4.34
N SER A 42 10.67 -33.80 -4.51
CA SER A 42 10.07 -35.11 -4.18
C SER A 42 8.71 -35.36 -4.85
N SER A 43 8.55 -34.98 -6.12
CA SER A 43 7.33 -35.16 -6.91
C SER A 43 7.49 -36.18 -8.05
N ASP A 44 6.37 -36.56 -8.66
CA ASP A 44 6.36 -37.41 -9.87
C ASP A 44 6.89 -36.64 -11.10
N PRO A 45 7.81 -37.20 -11.90
CA PRO A 45 8.45 -36.49 -13.01
C PRO A 45 7.51 -36.16 -14.17
N ASP A 46 6.54 -37.02 -14.49
CA ASP A 46 5.59 -36.80 -15.59
C ASP A 46 4.55 -35.73 -15.23
N MET A 47 4.04 -35.75 -13.99
CA MET A 47 3.16 -34.69 -13.49
C MET A 47 3.89 -33.37 -13.30
N THR A 48 5.17 -33.41 -12.90
CA THR A 48 6.04 -32.22 -12.84
C THR A 48 6.27 -31.65 -14.24
N TYR A 49 6.55 -32.48 -15.24
CA TYR A 49 6.63 -32.03 -16.64
C TYR A 49 5.32 -31.38 -17.10
N ARG A 50 4.16 -31.98 -16.78
CA ARG A 50 2.85 -31.40 -17.12
C ARG A 50 2.59 -30.07 -16.41
N LEU A 51 2.98 -29.93 -15.13
CA LEU A 51 2.91 -28.68 -14.39
C LEU A 51 3.79 -27.60 -15.02
N LEU A 52 5.06 -27.90 -15.30
CA LEU A 52 6.00 -26.95 -15.89
C LEU A 52 5.60 -26.56 -17.33
N ARG A 53 5.05 -27.50 -18.12
CA ARG A 53 4.44 -27.19 -19.43
C ARG A 53 3.21 -26.28 -19.32
N ALA A 54 2.39 -26.44 -18.27
CA ALA A 54 1.27 -25.53 -18.01
C ALA A 54 1.76 -24.14 -17.55
N GLY A 55 2.75 -24.08 -16.66
CA GLY A 55 3.41 -22.83 -16.26
C GLY A 55 4.06 -22.09 -17.43
N ALA A 56 4.63 -22.83 -18.39
CA ALA A 56 5.15 -22.26 -19.64
C ALA A 56 4.04 -21.72 -20.55
N ALA A 57 2.92 -22.44 -20.69
CA ALA A 57 1.75 -21.96 -21.43
C ALA A 57 1.08 -20.73 -20.78
N LEU A 58 1.21 -20.58 -19.46
CA LEU A 58 0.80 -19.38 -18.70
C LEU A 58 1.86 -18.26 -18.71
N GLY A 59 3.04 -18.46 -19.29
CA GLY A 59 4.11 -17.44 -19.39
C GLY A 59 5.06 -17.32 -18.19
N PHE A 60 4.92 -18.15 -17.16
CA PHE A 60 5.86 -18.20 -16.03
C PHE A 60 7.21 -18.81 -16.42
N LEU A 61 7.20 -19.79 -17.32
CA LEU A 61 8.38 -20.55 -17.72
C LEU A 61 8.65 -20.43 -19.22
N ARG A 62 9.92 -20.56 -19.61
CA ARG A 62 10.32 -20.93 -20.97
C ARG A 62 10.61 -22.42 -20.99
N TYR A 63 10.43 -23.05 -22.16
CA TYR A 63 10.75 -24.46 -22.40
C TYR A 63 11.58 -24.56 -23.67
N ASP A 64 12.77 -25.17 -23.57
CA ASP A 64 13.57 -25.52 -24.75
C ASP A 64 13.27 -26.98 -25.16
N PRO A 65 12.71 -27.22 -26.36
CA PRO A 65 12.46 -28.57 -26.85
C PRO A 65 13.75 -29.35 -27.19
N THR A 66 14.91 -28.69 -27.26
CA THR A 66 16.20 -29.31 -27.60
C THR A 66 16.82 -30.01 -26.39
N THR A 67 16.84 -29.34 -25.24
CA THR A 67 17.34 -29.87 -23.96
C THR A 67 16.24 -30.47 -23.08
N SER A 68 14.97 -30.24 -23.40
CA SER A 68 13.80 -30.50 -22.52
C SER A 68 13.86 -29.77 -21.16
N ALA A 69 14.69 -28.72 -21.07
CA ALA A 69 14.84 -27.90 -19.86
C ALA A 69 13.82 -26.75 -19.81
N PHE A 70 13.52 -26.31 -18.59
CA PHE A 70 12.72 -25.14 -18.28
C PHE A 70 13.59 -24.06 -17.65
N SER A 71 13.26 -22.79 -17.89
CA SER A 71 13.90 -21.64 -17.25
C SER A 71 12.89 -20.55 -16.90
N GLY A 72 13.22 -19.73 -15.90
CA GLY A 72 12.32 -18.70 -15.40
C GLY A 72 12.06 -17.54 -16.37
N THR A 73 10.90 -16.90 -16.22
CA THR A 73 10.64 -15.54 -16.74
C THR A 73 10.61 -14.53 -15.60
N SER A 74 10.54 -13.24 -15.94
CA SER A 74 10.27 -12.16 -14.97
C SER A 74 8.97 -12.37 -14.18
N MET A 75 7.99 -13.13 -14.71
CA MET A 75 6.75 -13.43 -14.01
C MET A 75 6.90 -14.56 -12.98
N LEU A 76 7.79 -15.54 -13.20
CA LEU A 76 8.13 -16.52 -12.17
C LEU A 76 8.83 -15.89 -10.97
N ARG A 77 9.64 -14.85 -11.19
CA ARG A 77 10.31 -14.10 -10.10
C ARG A 77 9.32 -13.53 -9.07
N VAL A 78 8.06 -13.28 -9.45
CA VAL A 78 7.00 -12.82 -8.53
C VAL A 78 6.55 -13.91 -7.55
N LEU A 79 6.86 -15.19 -7.82
CA LEU A 79 6.61 -16.33 -6.93
C LEU A 79 7.84 -16.72 -6.08
N HIS A 80 8.94 -15.97 -6.18
CA HIS A 80 10.14 -16.19 -5.37
C HIS A 80 9.97 -15.49 -4.02
N LYS A 81 10.14 -16.19 -2.89
CA LYS A 81 9.90 -15.64 -1.54
C LYS A 81 10.63 -14.32 -1.27
N ASP A 82 11.88 -14.20 -1.72
CA ASP A 82 12.73 -13.02 -1.48
C ASP A 82 12.54 -11.88 -2.52
N ALA A 83 11.47 -11.93 -3.33
CA ALA A 83 11.18 -10.87 -4.29
C ALA A 83 10.58 -9.61 -3.61
N PRO A 84 10.96 -8.38 -4.01
CA PRO A 84 10.57 -7.15 -3.31
C PRO A 84 9.06 -6.81 -3.37
N ASN A 85 8.29 -7.52 -4.20
CA ASN A 85 6.83 -7.59 -4.15
C ASN A 85 6.42 -9.04 -4.49
N SER A 86 6.84 -10.00 -3.66
CA SER A 86 6.44 -11.40 -3.83
C SER A 86 4.93 -11.57 -3.65
N LEU A 87 4.37 -12.55 -4.36
CA LEU A 87 2.99 -13.01 -4.23
C LEU A 87 2.94 -14.53 -3.99
N LYS A 88 4.04 -15.12 -3.50
CA LYS A 88 4.19 -16.57 -3.31
C LYS A 88 3.13 -17.10 -2.35
N TYR A 89 2.99 -16.49 -1.19
CA TYR A 89 2.01 -16.89 -0.19
C TYR A 89 0.59 -16.41 -0.58
N ALA A 90 0.47 -15.26 -1.23
CA ALA A 90 -0.79 -14.73 -1.75
C ALA A 90 -1.47 -15.69 -2.75
N VAL A 91 -0.71 -16.33 -3.67
CA VAL A 91 -1.28 -17.36 -4.56
C VAL A 91 -1.49 -18.71 -3.88
N GLN A 92 -0.70 -19.04 -2.85
CA GLN A 92 -0.92 -20.24 -2.03
C GLN A 92 -2.20 -20.14 -1.19
N ASN A 93 -2.47 -18.99 -0.59
CA ASN A 93 -3.67 -18.67 0.18
C ASN A 93 -4.90 -18.50 -0.73
N GLY A 94 -4.81 -17.65 -1.76
CA GLY A 94 -5.93 -17.31 -2.64
C GLY A 94 -6.50 -18.48 -3.45
N ALA A 95 -5.75 -19.59 -3.55
CA ALA A 95 -6.23 -20.87 -4.09
C ALA A 95 -6.09 -22.04 -3.10
N GLY A 96 -5.89 -21.75 -1.81
CA GLY A 96 -5.77 -22.71 -0.72
C GLY A 96 -7.11 -23.24 -0.20
N PRO A 97 -7.12 -24.35 0.58
CA PRO A 97 -8.34 -25.04 1.00
C PRO A 97 -9.40 -24.13 1.62
N ALA A 98 -9.06 -23.35 2.65
CA ALA A 98 -10.02 -22.48 3.35
C ALA A 98 -10.75 -21.49 2.42
N ILE A 99 -9.99 -20.79 1.57
CA ILE A 99 -10.51 -19.80 0.62
C ILE A 99 -11.29 -20.47 -0.51
N TRP A 100 -10.78 -21.58 -1.04
CA TRP A 100 -11.37 -22.28 -2.18
C TRP A 100 -12.70 -22.96 -1.84
N GLN A 101 -12.78 -23.65 -0.70
CA GLN A 101 -14.02 -24.28 -0.23
C GLN A 101 -15.10 -23.22 0.04
N SER A 102 -14.72 -22.10 0.65
CA SER A 102 -15.62 -20.94 0.84
C SER A 102 -16.10 -20.35 -0.50
N ALA A 103 -15.22 -20.24 -1.49
CA ALA A 103 -15.55 -19.71 -2.82
C ALA A 103 -16.49 -20.62 -3.63
N LEU A 104 -16.49 -21.95 -3.40
CA LEU A 104 -17.45 -22.86 -4.04
C LEU A 104 -18.90 -22.56 -3.66
N ARG A 105 -19.16 -21.96 -2.49
CA ARG A 105 -20.50 -21.58 -2.00
C ARG A 105 -20.95 -20.17 -2.40
N PHE A 106 -20.27 -19.51 -3.35
CA PHE A 106 -20.64 -18.18 -3.83
C PHE A 106 -22.11 -18.05 -4.30
N PRO A 107 -22.73 -19.03 -4.98
CA PRO A 107 -24.15 -18.97 -5.34
C PRO A 107 -25.08 -18.90 -4.11
N GLU A 108 -24.73 -19.60 -3.03
CA GLU A 108 -25.47 -19.61 -1.76
C GLU A 108 -25.27 -18.30 -1.00
N THR A 109 -24.07 -17.71 -1.04
CA THR A 109 -23.80 -16.34 -0.55
C THR A 109 -24.71 -15.33 -1.24
N VAL A 110 -24.78 -15.35 -2.58
CA VAL A 110 -25.62 -14.44 -3.38
C VAL A 110 -27.11 -14.67 -3.14
N ARG A 111 -27.57 -15.92 -3.04
CA ARG A 111 -29.00 -16.22 -2.80
C ARG A 111 -29.48 -15.90 -1.38
N THR A 112 -28.59 -15.90 -0.38
CA THR A 112 -28.97 -15.74 1.03
C THR A 112 -28.54 -14.40 1.66
N GLY A 113 -27.64 -13.65 1.02
CA GLY A 113 -27.07 -12.42 1.56
C GLY A 113 -26.19 -12.61 2.80
N ARG A 114 -25.74 -13.85 3.08
CA ARG A 114 -24.98 -14.22 4.29
C ARG A 114 -23.70 -14.96 3.96
N SER A 115 -22.67 -14.78 4.79
CA SER A 115 -21.44 -15.58 4.74
C SER A 115 -21.75 -17.08 4.73
N GLN A 116 -20.94 -17.84 3.99
CA GLN A 116 -21.04 -19.30 3.87
C GLN A 116 -19.78 -20.00 4.41
N VAL A 117 -18.92 -19.29 5.16
CA VAL A 117 -17.63 -19.80 5.66
C VAL A 117 -17.81 -20.96 6.65
N VAL A 118 -18.60 -20.79 7.71
CA VAL A 118 -18.96 -21.87 8.66
C VAL A 118 -19.56 -23.08 7.96
N GLU A 119 -20.33 -22.82 6.92
CA GLU A 119 -21.03 -23.79 6.08
C GLU A 119 -20.13 -24.46 5.01
N ALA A 120 -18.86 -24.03 4.90
CA ALA A 120 -17.83 -24.64 4.07
C ALA A 120 -16.71 -25.29 4.90
N LEU A 121 -16.32 -24.66 6.01
CA LEU A 121 -15.16 -25.03 6.85
C LEU A 121 -15.54 -25.68 8.20
N GLY A 122 -16.84 -25.75 8.53
CA GLY A 122 -17.35 -26.22 9.82
C GLY A 122 -17.18 -25.25 10.99
N SER A 123 -16.50 -24.12 10.78
CA SER A 123 -16.17 -23.10 11.79
C SER A 123 -15.92 -21.74 11.12
N GLU A 124 -15.80 -20.65 11.89
CA GLU A 124 -15.38 -19.36 11.32
C GLU A 124 -13.92 -19.40 10.87
N LEU A 125 -13.53 -18.51 9.94
CA LEU A 125 -12.24 -18.60 9.25
C LEU A 125 -11.01 -18.62 10.19
N PHE A 126 -11.04 -17.85 11.27
CA PHE A 126 -9.93 -17.79 12.23
C PHE A 126 -9.94 -18.97 13.22
N ASP A 127 -11.11 -19.54 13.53
CA ASP A 127 -11.22 -20.78 14.32
C ASP A 127 -10.71 -21.98 13.50
N TYR A 128 -10.95 -21.97 12.19
CA TYR A 128 -10.37 -22.94 11.25
C TYR A 128 -8.84 -22.83 11.24
N PHE A 129 -8.28 -21.63 11.08
CA PHE A 129 -6.83 -21.43 11.13
C PHE A 129 -6.20 -21.82 12.48
N GLY A 130 -6.90 -21.60 13.60
CA GLY A 130 -6.48 -22.11 14.92
C GLY A 130 -6.35 -23.64 15.03
N GLN A 131 -6.90 -24.39 14.06
CA GLN A 131 -6.79 -25.85 13.94
C GLN A 131 -5.88 -26.29 12.78
N HIS A 132 -5.47 -25.38 11.89
CA HIS A 132 -4.75 -25.66 10.64
C HIS A 132 -3.52 -24.75 10.51
N ALA A 133 -2.51 -24.99 11.34
CA ALA A 133 -1.33 -24.11 11.50
C ALA A 133 -0.61 -23.79 10.17
N GLU A 134 -0.43 -24.75 9.26
CA GLU A 134 0.20 -24.52 7.94
C GLU A 134 -0.61 -23.52 7.09
N GLU A 135 -1.95 -23.62 7.08
CA GLU A 135 -2.80 -22.65 6.38
C GLU A 135 -2.83 -21.29 7.10
N ALA A 136 -2.68 -21.26 8.43
CA ALA A 136 -2.56 -20.03 9.21
C ALA A 136 -1.24 -19.27 8.91
N GLU A 137 -0.12 -19.98 8.83
CA GLU A 137 1.18 -19.43 8.43
C GLU A 137 1.14 -18.87 7.00
N ILE A 138 0.60 -19.65 6.05
CA ILE A 138 0.43 -19.22 4.65
C ILE A 138 -0.52 -18.00 4.56
N PHE A 139 -1.60 -17.96 5.34
CA PHE A 139 -2.50 -16.80 5.41
C PHE A 139 -1.80 -15.56 5.96
N SER A 140 -1.06 -15.68 7.07
CA SER A 140 -0.33 -14.57 7.69
C SER A 140 0.76 -14.00 6.77
N ALA A 141 1.51 -14.88 6.10
CA ALA A 141 2.50 -14.50 5.09
C ALA A 141 1.84 -13.85 3.86
N ALA A 142 0.69 -14.36 3.41
CA ALA A 142 -0.09 -13.75 2.32
C ALA A 142 -0.61 -12.34 2.68
N MET A 143 -1.08 -12.14 3.92
CA MET A 143 -1.51 -10.81 4.38
C MET A 143 -0.31 -9.86 4.47
N THR A 144 0.87 -10.35 4.85
CA THR A 144 2.11 -9.55 4.80
C THR A 144 2.50 -9.16 3.37
N GLU A 145 2.51 -10.10 2.42
CA GLU A 145 2.80 -9.82 1.00
C GLU A 145 1.84 -8.78 0.40
N LEU A 146 0.54 -8.91 0.67
CA LEU A 146 -0.49 -8.04 0.09
C LEU A 146 -0.56 -6.67 0.78
N SER A 147 -0.31 -6.59 2.09
CA SER A 147 -0.36 -5.34 2.84
C SER A 147 0.91 -4.51 2.70
N ALA A 148 2.11 -5.12 2.64
CA ALA A 148 3.38 -4.38 2.66
C ALA A 148 3.52 -3.29 1.56
N PRO A 149 3.06 -3.47 0.30
CA PRO A 149 3.07 -2.39 -0.69
C PRO A 149 2.12 -1.22 -0.34
N VAL A 150 0.93 -1.54 0.19
CA VAL A 150 -0.07 -0.56 0.64
C VAL A 150 0.46 0.20 1.85
N ILE A 151 0.96 -0.52 2.86
CA ILE A 151 1.61 0.00 4.06
C ILE A 151 2.76 0.94 3.70
N ARG A 152 3.68 0.55 2.82
CA ARG A 152 4.79 1.42 2.38
C ARG A 152 4.31 2.73 1.73
N SER A 153 3.15 2.71 1.08
CA SER A 153 2.55 3.90 0.46
C SER A 153 1.69 4.72 1.43
N ALA A 154 1.17 4.09 2.50
CA ALA A 154 0.25 4.70 3.46
C ALA A 154 0.94 5.24 4.72
N ILE A 155 2.08 4.66 5.16
CA ILE A 155 2.90 5.16 6.29
C ILE A 155 3.11 6.69 6.24
N PRO A 156 3.56 7.31 5.12
CA PRO A 156 3.76 8.77 5.06
C PRO A 156 2.46 9.58 4.97
N LEU A 157 1.29 8.95 5.08
CA LEU A 157 -0.04 9.54 4.89
C LEU A 157 -1.01 9.28 6.06
N ILE A 158 -0.61 8.53 7.09
CA ILE A 158 -1.49 8.21 8.23
C ILE A 158 -1.02 8.95 9.49
N ASP A 159 -1.91 9.80 10.00
CA ASP A 159 -1.91 10.22 11.40
C ASP A 159 -2.88 9.31 12.18
N VAL A 160 -2.45 8.83 13.36
CA VAL A 160 -3.29 8.04 14.29
C VAL A 160 -4.02 8.94 15.30
N GLY A 161 -3.71 10.24 15.33
CA GLY A 161 -4.32 11.22 16.22
C GLY A 161 -4.04 10.93 17.69
N SER A 162 -5.06 11.07 18.55
CA SER A 162 -4.95 10.76 19.99
C SER A 162 -5.18 9.29 20.33
N ALA A 163 -4.88 8.36 19.42
CA ALA A 163 -4.96 6.93 19.70
C ALA A 163 -3.71 6.49 20.47
N GLU A 164 -3.82 6.44 21.80
CA GLU A 164 -2.73 5.99 22.69
C GLU A 164 -2.30 4.54 22.41
N PHE A 165 -3.25 3.69 21.98
CA PHE A 165 -3.01 2.33 21.52
C PHE A 165 -3.93 1.95 20.36
N ALA A 166 -3.43 1.10 19.46
CA ALA A 166 -4.21 0.41 18.43
C ALA A 166 -3.64 -1.01 18.25
N VAL A 167 -4.52 -2.02 18.24
CA VAL A 167 -4.16 -3.45 18.25
C VAL A 167 -4.90 -4.17 17.11
N ASP A 168 -4.19 -4.94 16.28
CA ASP A 168 -4.81 -5.89 15.37
C ASP A 168 -5.17 -7.16 16.16
N VAL A 169 -6.46 -7.31 16.47
CA VAL A 169 -6.98 -8.42 17.29
C VAL A 169 -7.25 -9.67 16.44
N GLY A 170 -7.53 -9.51 15.14
CA GLY A 170 -8.31 -10.47 14.36
C GLY A 170 -7.66 -11.85 14.21
N ALA A 171 -6.58 -11.92 13.43
CA ALA A 171 -5.80 -13.16 13.28
C ALA A 171 -4.95 -13.46 14.53
N HIS A 172 -4.58 -12.43 15.29
CA HIS A 172 -3.58 -12.52 16.34
C HIS A 172 -4.12 -13.17 17.62
N SER A 173 -5.39 -13.02 17.97
CA SER A 173 -5.99 -13.79 19.07
C SER A 173 -5.99 -15.31 18.79
N ALA A 174 -6.22 -15.73 17.55
CA ALA A 174 -6.14 -17.15 17.18
C ALA A 174 -4.68 -17.66 17.19
N ALA A 175 -3.74 -16.87 16.66
CA ALA A 175 -2.32 -17.20 16.68
C ALA A 175 -1.75 -17.27 18.12
N ALA A 176 -2.16 -16.37 19.01
CA ALA A 176 -1.75 -16.36 20.42
C ALA A 176 -2.20 -17.61 21.17
N ARG A 177 -3.45 -18.07 20.97
CA ARG A 177 -3.94 -19.35 21.49
C ARG A 177 -3.13 -20.53 20.93
N GLY A 178 -2.83 -20.51 19.63
CA GLY A 178 -1.99 -21.52 18.98
C GLY A 178 -0.55 -21.57 19.54
N ALA A 179 -0.02 -20.43 19.98
CA ALA A 179 1.26 -20.31 20.68
C ALA A 179 1.19 -20.64 22.18
N GLY A 180 0.01 -20.93 22.73
CA GLY A 180 -0.20 -21.37 24.11
C GLY A 180 -0.49 -20.25 25.14
N LEU A 181 -0.79 -19.03 24.71
CA LEU A 181 -1.25 -17.97 25.62
C LEU A 181 -2.67 -18.27 26.12
N SER A 182 -2.97 -17.92 27.38
CA SER A 182 -4.31 -17.98 27.94
C SER A 182 -5.22 -16.90 27.36
N ASP A 183 -6.54 -17.14 27.40
CA ASP A 183 -7.53 -16.11 27.04
C ASP A 183 -7.39 -14.86 27.93
N ASP A 184 -7.10 -15.02 29.23
CA ASP A 184 -6.86 -13.90 30.16
C ASP A 184 -5.69 -13.01 29.69
N ALA A 185 -4.55 -13.61 29.30
CA ALA A 185 -3.39 -12.89 28.80
C ALA A 185 -3.68 -12.21 27.43
N ILE A 186 -4.54 -12.81 26.61
CA ILE A 186 -4.98 -12.21 25.34
C ILE A 186 -5.93 -11.02 25.62
N GLU A 187 -6.84 -11.11 26.59
CA GLU A 187 -7.69 -9.99 27.00
C GLU A 187 -6.90 -8.83 27.63
N ASP A 188 -5.83 -9.13 28.38
CA ASP A 188 -4.89 -8.11 28.87
C ASP A 188 -4.17 -7.40 27.71
N LEU A 189 -3.57 -8.15 26.79
CA LEU A 189 -2.87 -7.60 25.61
C LEU A 189 -3.80 -6.75 24.72
N VAL A 190 -5.01 -7.23 24.44
CA VAL A 190 -6.02 -6.50 23.64
C VAL A 190 -6.48 -5.21 24.33
N ALA A 191 -6.43 -5.16 25.66
CA ALA A 191 -6.77 -3.99 26.46
C ALA A 191 -5.55 -3.13 26.86
N ALA A 192 -4.38 -3.35 26.27
CA ALA A 192 -3.12 -2.67 26.58
C ALA A 192 -2.72 -2.71 28.08
N ARG A 193 -3.05 -3.81 28.77
CA ARG A 193 -2.59 -4.13 30.12
C ARG A 193 -1.39 -5.08 30.04
N THR A 194 -0.53 -5.07 31.07
CA THR A 194 0.52 -6.08 31.22
C THR A 194 -0.12 -7.45 31.48
N PRO A 195 0.05 -8.45 30.59
CA PRO A 195 -0.54 -9.77 30.78
C PRO A 195 0.17 -10.58 31.86
N GLU A 196 -0.59 -11.32 32.68
CA GLU A 196 -0.01 -12.33 33.58
C GLU A 196 0.34 -13.63 32.83
N GLY A 197 1.35 -14.35 33.32
CA GLY A 197 1.67 -15.71 32.88
C GLY A 197 2.55 -15.85 31.63
N LEU A 198 3.05 -14.75 31.03
CA LEU A 198 4.06 -14.83 29.97
C LEU A 198 5.38 -15.46 30.46
N ASP A 199 6.09 -16.13 29.55
CA ASP A 199 7.50 -16.48 29.79
C ASP A 199 8.41 -15.24 29.70
N ARG A 200 9.68 -15.41 30.10
CA ARG A 200 10.64 -14.29 30.16
C ARG A 200 10.92 -13.65 28.80
N THR A 201 10.98 -14.41 27.71
CA THR A 201 11.26 -13.91 26.36
C THR A 201 10.02 -13.21 25.78
N ALA A 202 8.83 -13.77 26.01
CA ALA A 202 7.56 -13.14 25.65
C ALA A 202 7.32 -11.82 26.41
N GLN A 203 7.60 -11.79 27.73
CA GLN A 203 7.54 -10.58 28.53
C GLN A 203 8.51 -9.51 28.02
N LEU A 204 9.75 -9.88 27.67
CA LEU A 204 10.73 -8.95 27.12
C LEU A 204 10.29 -8.35 25.78
N ALA A 205 9.68 -9.16 24.91
CA ALA A 205 9.13 -8.68 23.64
C ALA A 205 7.95 -7.70 23.86
N HIS A 206 7.06 -8.02 24.81
CA HIS A 206 5.97 -7.13 25.22
C HIS A 206 6.51 -5.79 25.75
N ASP A 207 7.46 -5.82 26.68
CA ASP A 207 7.96 -4.62 27.36
C ASP A 207 8.73 -3.70 26.40
N VAL A 208 9.51 -4.26 25.47
CA VAL A 208 10.20 -3.51 24.40
C VAL A 208 9.18 -2.91 23.42
N ALA A 209 8.16 -3.66 23.02
CA ALA A 209 7.11 -3.15 22.15
C ALA A 209 6.33 -2.01 22.82
N LEU A 210 5.92 -2.19 24.08
CA LEU A 210 5.18 -1.19 24.85
C LEU A 210 6.00 0.11 25.04
N ALA A 211 7.30 0.00 25.33
CA ALA A 211 8.18 1.16 25.46
C ALA A 211 8.31 1.94 24.13
N LEU A 212 8.57 1.25 23.01
CA LEU A 212 8.66 1.88 21.68
C LEU A 212 7.34 2.54 21.25
N VAL A 213 6.21 1.89 21.54
CA VAL A 213 4.88 2.37 21.12
C VAL A 213 4.38 3.53 21.98
N ARG A 214 4.55 3.47 23.30
CA ARG A 214 4.00 4.47 24.24
C ARG A 214 4.99 5.58 24.61
N ASP A 215 6.24 5.21 24.91
CA ASP A 215 7.25 6.15 25.42
C ASP A 215 8.19 6.67 24.32
N HIS A 216 8.17 6.03 23.15
CA HIS A 216 9.01 6.32 21.98
C HIS A 216 10.54 6.23 22.24
N ASP A 217 10.92 5.52 23.30
CA ASP A 217 12.29 5.30 23.74
C ASP A 217 12.42 3.90 24.38
N VAL A 218 13.63 3.37 24.48
CA VAL A 218 13.93 2.11 25.19
C VAL A 218 15.14 2.33 26.08
N SER A 219 14.92 2.35 27.39
CA SER A 219 15.99 2.57 28.37
C SER A 219 17.16 1.59 28.19
N ASP A 220 18.39 2.07 28.43
CA ASP A 220 19.65 1.30 28.28
C ASP A 220 19.58 -0.10 28.92
N GLY A 221 18.93 -0.23 30.08
CA GLY A 221 18.77 -1.50 30.79
C GLY A 221 17.88 -2.49 30.03
N LEU A 222 16.69 -2.04 29.60
CA LEU A 222 15.78 -2.88 28.82
C LEU A 222 16.38 -3.24 27.45
N TYR A 223 17.09 -2.31 26.82
CA TYR A 223 17.82 -2.55 25.57
C TYR A 223 18.94 -3.60 25.74
N ALA A 224 19.72 -3.53 26.83
CA ALA A 224 20.77 -4.49 27.13
C ALA A 224 20.21 -5.89 27.46
N GLU A 225 19.12 -5.97 28.23
CA GLU A 225 18.43 -7.24 28.49
C GLU A 225 17.85 -7.84 27.21
N PHE A 226 17.20 -7.02 26.37
CA PHE A 226 16.64 -7.42 25.08
C PHE A 226 17.69 -8.00 24.14
N LEU A 227 18.82 -7.29 23.93
CA LEU A 227 19.92 -7.81 23.13
C LEU A 227 20.54 -9.08 23.73
N SER A 228 20.58 -9.22 25.06
CA SER A 228 21.13 -10.41 25.71
C SER A 228 20.26 -11.66 25.55
N ASP A 229 18.93 -11.53 25.50
CA ASP A 229 18.00 -12.66 25.37
C ASP A 229 17.70 -13.00 23.89
N PHE A 230 17.53 -11.98 23.04
CA PHE A 230 17.21 -12.15 21.62
C PHE A 230 18.47 -12.32 20.75
N GLY A 231 19.52 -11.54 21.00
CA GLY A 231 20.62 -11.35 20.06
C GLY A 231 20.21 -10.53 18.84
N GLU A 232 21.18 -9.86 18.21
CA GLU A 232 20.98 -8.84 17.16
C GLU A 232 19.97 -9.25 16.07
N THR A 233 20.09 -10.46 15.50
CA THR A 233 19.22 -10.91 14.40
C THR A 233 17.75 -11.02 14.81
N ARG A 234 17.44 -11.56 15.99
CA ARG A 234 16.04 -11.67 16.47
C ARG A 234 15.54 -10.32 16.99
N ALA A 235 16.42 -9.49 17.55
CA ALA A 235 16.08 -8.14 17.97
C ALA A 235 15.65 -7.27 16.77
N VAL A 236 16.44 -7.26 15.70
CA VAL A 236 16.09 -6.55 14.44
C VAL A 236 14.82 -7.10 13.81
N ALA A 237 14.60 -8.43 13.84
CA ALA A 237 13.36 -9.03 13.35
C ALA A 237 12.13 -8.57 14.15
N LEU A 238 12.21 -8.51 15.49
CA LEU A 238 11.12 -8.00 16.33
C LEU A 238 10.86 -6.50 16.09
N LEU A 239 11.90 -5.68 15.97
CA LEU A 239 11.77 -4.24 15.66
C LEU A 239 11.07 -4.01 14.31
N ALA A 240 11.43 -4.78 13.29
CA ALA A 240 10.74 -4.74 11.98
C ALA A 240 9.27 -5.19 12.09
N LEU A 241 8.98 -6.20 12.92
CA LEU A 241 7.63 -6.71 13.16
C LEU A 241 6.75 -5.66 13.87
N ILE A 242 7.27 -5.00 14.91
CA ILE A 242 6.61 -3.90 15.63
C ILE A 242 6.29 -2.75 14.65
N GLY A 243 7.28 -2.32 13.85
CA GLY A 243 7.08 -1.26 12.86
C GLY A 243 6.04 -1.61 11.79
N GLN A 244 5.98 -2.87 11.34
CA GLN A 244 4.98 -3.32 10.38
C GLN A 244 3.57 -3.33 11.00
N TYR A 245 3.39 -3.88 12.20
CA TYR A 245 2.07 -3.91 12.85
C TYR A 245 1.58 -2.55 13.30
N LEU A 246 2.47 -1.63 13.72
CA LEU A 246 2.10 -0.23 13.93
C LEU A 246 1.48 0.38 12.67
N ALA A 247 2.07 0.14 11.51
CA ALA A 247 1.53 0.63 10.24
C ALA A 247 0.22 -0.09 9.83
N THR A 248 0.08 -1.40 10.08
CA THR A 248 -1.18 -2.12 9.90
C THR A 248 -2.29 -1.54 10.79
N CYS A 249 -2.02 -1.39 12.09
CA CYS A 249 -2.91 -0.77 13.08
C CYS A 249 -3.33 0.64 12.66
N ALA A 250 -2.38 1.45 12.16
CA ALA A 250 -2.63 2.78 11.64
C ALA A 250 -3.56 2.75 10.40
N VAL A 251 -3.33 1.84 9.44
CA VAL A 251 -4.22 1.62 8.28
C VAL A 251 -5.64 1.25 8.73
N VAL A 252 -5.81 0.22 9.57
CA VAL A 252 -7.15 -0.24 9.96
C VAL A 252 -7.89 0.77 10.85
N THR A 253 -7.17 1.56 11.64
CA THR A 253 -7.73 2.66 12.45
C THR A 253 -8.19 3.81 11.55
N CYS A 254 -7.36 4.22 10.58
CA CYS A 254 -7.67 5.28 9.61
C CYS A 254 -8.92 4.93 8.76
N PHE A 255 -8.96 3.72 8.21
CA PHE A 255 -10.11 3.23 7.43
C PHE A 255 -11.27 2.69 8.28
N ARG A 256 -11.13 2.66 9.61
CA ARG A 256 -12.14 2.21 10.60
C ARG A 256 -12.68 0.80 10.30
N VAL A 257 -11.79 -0.13 10.01
CA VAL A 257 -12.14 -1.55 9.79
C VAL A 257 -12.66 -2.14 11.11
N PRO A 258 -13.88 -2.70 11.16
CA PRO A 258 -14.44 -3.24 12.40
C PRO A 258 -13.76 -4.55 12.81
N ALA A 259 -13.54 -4.73 14.11
CA ALA A 259 -13.06 -6.00 14.66
C ALA A 259 -14.09 -7.13 14.47
N PRO A 260 -13.67 -8.40 14.37
CA PRO A 260 -14.59 -9.54 14.29
C PRO A 260 -15.61 -9.56 15.44
N GLY A 261 -16.88 -9.78 15.13
CA GLY A 261 -17.97 -9.78 16.10
C GLY A 261 -18.43 -8.41 16.60
N ALA A 262 -17.70 -7.32 16.32
CA ALA A 262 -18.13 -5.98 16.71
C ALA A 262 -19.37 -5.53 15.91
N CYS A 263 -20.40 -5.06 16.60
CA CYS A 263 -21.52 -4.37 15.95
C CYS A 263 -21.00 -3.05 15.33
N PRO A 264 -21.33 -2.72 14.07
CA PRO A 264 -20.95 -1.44 13.48
C PRO A 264 -21.63 -0.30 14.24
N ALA A 265 -20.85 0.38 15.10
CA ALA A 265 -21.35 1.44 15.97
C ALA A 265 -21.97 2.58 15.14
N GLN A 266 -23.18 3.02 15.50
CA GLN A 266 -23.86 4.07 14.76
C GLN A 266 -23.10 5.40 14.87
N PHE A 267 -22.88 6.01 13.70
CA PHE A 267 -22.09 7.22 13.50
C PHE A 267 -22.45 8.39 14.43
N SER A 268 -21.46 9.00 15.09
CA SER A 268 -21.49 10.43 15.42
C SER A 268 -20.13 11.01 15.82
N THR A 269 -19.36 11.51 14.84
CA THR A 269 -18.58 12.76 14.99
C THR A 269 -18.12 13.28 13.64
N ARG A 270 -17.87 14.59 13.55
CA ARG A 270 -17.39 15.25 12.33
C ARG A 270 -15.89 14.97 12.12
N LEU A 271 -15.51 14.75 10.87
CA LEU A 271 -14.12 14.76 10.43
C LEU A 271 -13.52 16.14 10.77
N THR A 272 -12.66 16.20 11.79
CA THR A 272 -12.14 17.45 12.36
C THR A 272 -10.64 17.52 12.12
N ILE A 273 -10.27 17.73 10.85
CA ILE A 273 -8.88 17.87 10.40
C ILE A 273 -8.25 19.12 10.98
N ARG A 274 -7.06 19.00 11.59
CA ARG A 274 -6.20 20.08 12.07
C ARG A 274 -4.74 19.59 12.13
N SER A 275 -3.72 20.12 11.46
CA SER A 275 -3.53 20.99 10.29
C SER A 275 -1.99 21.22 10.13
N ASN A 276 -1.42 21.87 9.10
CA ASN A 276 -1.15 23.33 9.05
C ASN A 276 -0.59 24.02 7.72
N ALA A 277 -0.69 23.59 6.43
CA ALA A 277 0.32 23.90 5.34
C ALA A 277 -0.06 23.43 3.83
N MET A 278 0.19 23.89 2.55
CA MET A 278 0.90 24.93 1.65
C MET A 278 0.06 25.25 0.37
N PRO A 279 0.65 25.98 -0.61
CA PRO A 279 0.65 25.72 -2.07
C PRO A 279 2.03 25.36 -2.72
N LEU A 280 2.09 24.31 -3.56
CA LEU A 280 3.22 23.91 -4.44
C LEU A 280 2.76 23.81 -5.90
N ALA A 281 3.62 24.10 -6.89
CA ALA A 281 3.32 23.91 -8.31
C ALA A 281 4.43 23.17 -9.09
N ASP A 282 4.04 22.10 -9.78
CA ASP A 282 4.88 21.35 -10.72
C ASP A 282 4.37 21.55 -12.16
N ILE A 283 5.23 22.08 -13.03
CA ILE A 283 4.92 22.42 -14.42
C ILE A 283 5.69 21.47 -15.34
N TYR A 284 4.99 20.52 -15.94
CA TYR A 284 5.56 19.55 -16.89
C TYR A 284 5.32 19.99 -18.33
N LEU A 285 6.36 19.91 -19.17
CA LEU A 285 6.32 20.33 -20.58
C LEU A 285 7.34 19.55 -21.42
N HIS A 286 7.23 19.61 -22.75
CA HIS A 286 8.28 19.12 -23.65
C HIS A 286 9.52 20.04 -23.66
N GLN A 287 10.70 19.43 -23.71
CA GLN A 287 11.99 20.11 -23.68
C GLN A 287 12.16 21.09 -24.86
N GLY A 288 12.64 22.31 -24.58
CA GLY A 288 12.97 23.30 -25.61
C GLY A 288 11.78 24.04 -26.22
N VAL A 289 10.54 23.73 -25.82
CA VAL A 289 9.31 24.34 -26.35
C VAL A 289 9.01 25.74 -25.76
N THR A 290 9.64 26.06 -24.62
CA THR A 290 9.53 27.37 -23.94
C THR A 290 10.91 28.00 -23.71
N THR A 291 10.98 29.34 -23.77
CA THR A 291 12.20 30.07 -23.39
C THR A 291 12.27 30.28 -21.87
N ARG A 292 13.44 30.65 -21.34
CA ARG A 292 13.61 31.02 -19.92
C ARG A 292 12.63 32.13 -19.50
N ASP A 293 12.46 33.13 -20.35
CA ASP A 293 11.62 34.29 -20.05
C ASP A 293 10.13 33.93 -20.15
N GLN A 294 9.76 33.04 -21.08
CA GLN A 294 8.40 32.48 -21.11
C GLN A 294 8.13 31.61 -19.88
N ARG A 295 9.09 30.80 -19.40
CA ARG A 295 8.95 30.06 -18.13
C ARG A 295 8.80 31.00 -16.92
N LYS A 296 9.50 32.14 -16.89
CA LYS A 296 9.27 33.17 -15.87
C LYS A 296 7.86 33.75 -15.94
N ALA A 297 7.38 34.11 -17.13
CA ALA A 297 6.03 34.64 -17.35
C ALA A 297 4.92 33.62 -16.98
N ILE A 298 5.08 32.34 -17.36
CA ILE A 298 4.22 31.22 -16.92
C ILE A 298 4.17 31.17 -15.39
N SER A 299 5.35 31.17 -14.75
CA SER A 299 5.46 31.09 -13.29
C SER A 299 4.86 32.30 -12.58
N ASP A 300 4.90 33.49 -13.19
CA ASP A 300 4.27 34.71 -12.68
C ASP A 300 2.74 34.69 -12.85
N ALA A 301 2.24 34.17 -13.97
CA ALA A 301 0.81 34.00 -14.23
C ALA A 301 0.15 32.99 -13.28
N ILE A 302 0.81 31.85 -13.03
CA ILE A 302 0.36 30.85 -12.06
C ILE A 302 0.33 31.47 -10.65
N HIS A 303 1.38 32.21 -10.27
CA HIS A 303 1.46 32.82 -8.93
C HIS A 303 0.36 33.86 -8.72
N ALA A 304 0.15 34.74 -9.71
CA ALA A 304 -0.93 35.72 -9.66
C ALA A 304 -2.30 35.04 -9.50
N ALA A 305 -2.61 34.02 -10.31
CA ALA A 305 -3.87 33.29 -10.20
C ALA A 305 -4.07 32.64 -8.81
N MET A 306 -3.00 32.15 -8.19
CA MET A 306 -3.04 31.53 -6.87
C MET A 306 -3.17 32.57 -5.74
N VAL A 307 -2.49 33.71 -5.81
CA VAL A 307 -2.69 34.83 -4.87
C VAL A 307 -4.13 35.37 -4.99
N ASP A 308 -4.57 35.69 -6.21
CA ASP A 308 -5.88 36.29 -6.52
C ASP A 308 -7.08 35.43 -6.08
N THR A 309 -6.93 34.08 -6.01
CA THR A 309 -8.04 33.16 -5.72
C THR A 309 -7.88 32.38 -4.41
N LEU A 310 -6.67 31.90 -4.08
CA LEU A 310 -6.40 31.10 -2.88
C LEU A 310 -6.02 31.96 -1.67
N HIS A 311 -5.76 33.26 -1.87
CA HIS A 311 -5.37 34.25 -0.86
C HIS A 311 -4.09 33.87 -0.11
N ILE A 312 -3.13 33.30 -0.85
CA ILE A 312 -1.81 32.88 -0.35
C ILE A 312 -0.88 34.09 -0.22
N PRO A 313 0.16 34.04 0.63
CA PRO A 313 1.15 35.12 0.72
C PRO A 313 1.89 35.36 -0.61
N ASP A 314 2.24 36.63 -0.90
CA ASP A 314 2.94 37.02 -2.13
C ASP A 314 4.29 36.30 -2.33
N ASP A 315 4.91 35.82 -1.25
CA ASP A 315 6.20 35.10 -1.24
C ASP A 315 6.08 33.57 -1.19
N ASP A 316 4.87 33.00 -1.08
CA ASP A 316 4.61 31.56 -0.93
C ASP A 316 4.66 30.86 -2.30
N ARG A 317 5.86 30.79 -2.88
CA ARG A 317 6.07 30.50 -4.31
C ARG A 317 7.08 29.38 -4.58
N PHE A 318 6.58 28.14 -4.62
CA PHE A 318 7.36 26.94 -4.93
C PHE A 318 6.97 26.39 -6.30
N HIS A 319 7.60 26.89 -7.37
CA HIS A 319 7.26 26.54 -8.77
C HIS A 319 8.43 25.82 -9.47
N TYR A 320 8.24 24.55 -9.83
CA TYR A 320 9.25 23.71 -10.49
C TYR A 320 8.88 23.41 -11.94
N PHE A 321 9.87 23.42 -12.84
CA PHE A 321 9.69 23.12 -14.26
C PHE A 321 10.39 21.82 -14.64
N HIS A 322 9.65 20.90 -15.23
CA HIS A 322 10.11 19.57 -15.63
C HIS A 322 10.03 19.46 -17.16
N GLU A 323 11.19 19.37 -17.82
CA GLU A 323 11.28 19.23 -19.28
C GLU A 323 11.44 17.76 -19.69
N PHE A 324 10.44 17.21 -20.40
CA PHE A 324 10.47 15.86 -20.96
C PHE A 324 11.20 15.85 -22.32
N PRO A 325 12.21 14.98 -22.52
CA PRO A 325 12.84 14.78 -23.83
C PRO A 325 11.85 14.31 -24.91
N GLU A 326 12.20 14.53 -26.18
CA GLU A 326 11.43 14.04 -27.33
C GLU A 326 11.19 12.52 -27.24
N GLY A 327 9.96 12.08 -27.52
CA GLY A 327 9.58 10.67 -27.44
C GLY A 327 9.46 10.07 -26.03
N THR A 328 9.44 10.88 -24.97
CA THR A 328 9.27 10.39 -23.57
C THR A 328 7.92 10.71 -22.92
N ALA A 329 7.19 11.69 -23.45
CA ALA A 329 5.82 12.02 -23.05
C ALA A 329 4.90 11.91 -24.28
N PHE A 330 3.65 11.48 -24.04
CA PHE A 330 2.70 11.11 -25.09
C PHE A 330 1.29 11.58 -24.72
N HIS A 331 0.56 12.07 -25.72
CA HIS A 331 -0.89 12.27 -25.70
C HIS A 331 -1.44 12.00 -27.11
N GLU A 332 -2.76 11.79 -27.23
CA GLU A 332 -3.42 11.76 -28.54
C GLU A 332 -3.42 13.15 -29.18
N ASP A 333 -3.46 13.23 -30.52
CA ASP A 333 -3.56 14.51 -31.26
C ASP A 333 -4.83 15.30 -30.90
N VAL A 334 -5.89 14.60 -30.45
CA VAL A 334 -7.17 15.18 -30.04
C VAL A 334 -7.59 14.64 -28.68
N VAL A 335 -7.65 15.51 -27.67
CA VAL A 335 -8.01 15.14 -26.29
C VAL A 335 -9.23 15.95 -25.86
N PHE A 336 -10.29 15.25 -25.42
CA PHE A 336 -11.63 15.81 -25.13
C PHE A 336 -12.24 16.62 -26.30
N GLY A 337 -11.89 16.27 -27.54
CA GLY A 337 -12.41 16.94 -28.76
C GLY A 337 -11.67 18.22 -29.15
N LEU A 338 -10.64 18.63 -28.40
CA LEU A 338 -9.75 19.73 -28.76
C LEU A 338 -8.43 19.17 -29.34
N PRO A 339 -7.88 19.77 -30.42
CA PRO A 339 -6.53 19.45 -30.87
C PRO A 339 -5.52 19.84 -29.79
N ARG A 340 -4.51 19.00 -29.56
CA ARG A 340 -3.41 19.26 -28.62
C ARG A 340 -2.09 19.26 -29.36
N SER A 341 -1.25 20.25 -29.09
CA SER A 341 0.09 20.33 -29.67
C SER A 341 1.13 19.80 -28.68
N ASN A 342 2.34 19.49 -29.16
CA ASN A 342 3.50 19.15 -28.29
C ASN A 342 3.95 20.33 -27.39
N ARG A 343 3.21 21.44 -27.37
CA ARG A 343 3.34 22.53 -26.40
C ARG A 343 2.46 22.34 -25.17
N LEU A 344 1.63 21.29 -25.12
CA LEU A 344 0.78 20.95 -23.98
C LEU A 344 1.58 20.90 -22.67
N MET A 345 1.13 21.69 -21.71
CA MET A 345 1.68 21.76 -20.36
C MET A 345 0.74 21.11 -19.36
N CYS A 346 1.24 20.14 -18.61
CA CYS A 346 0.54 19.57 -17.46
C CYS A 346 0.99 20.32 -16.21
N ILE A 347 0.08 21.03 -15.55
CA ILE A 347 0.34 21.82 -14.34
C ILE A 347 -0.33 21.11 -13.16
N THR A 348 0.47 20.60 -12.23
CA THR A 348 -0.02 20.03 -10.98
C THR A 348 0.14 21.05 -9.86
N LEU A 349 -0.96 21.42 -9.22
CA LEU A 349 -0.98 22.33 -8.07
C LEU A 349 -1.33 21.54 -6.82
N SER A 350 -0.43 21.52 -5.84
CA SER A 350 -0.59 20.79 -4.59
C SER A 350 -0.85 21.77 -3.45
N PHE A 351 -2.12 21.90 -3.04
CA PHE A 351 -2.52 22.87 -2.01
C PHE A 351 -3.72 22.39 -1.19
N ASN A 352 -4.04 23.10 -0.12
CA ASN A 352 -5.08 22.69 0.83
C ASN A 352 -6.51 22.70 0.28
N ASN A 353 -7.39 21.95 0.94
CA ASN A 353 -8.80 21.88 0.57
C ASN A 353 -9.45 23.26 0.38
N ARG A 354 -10.26 23.34 -0.67
CA ARG A 354 -11.08 24.49 -1.09
C ARG A 354 -12.42 23.99 -1.64
N THR A 355 -13.46 24.82 -1.63
CA THR A 355 -14.71 24.54 -2.35
C THR A 355 -14.47 24.25 -3.84
N ALA A 356 -15.42 23.54 -4.45
CA ALA A 356 -15.47 23.39 -5.90
C ALA A 356 -15.50 24.75 -6.63
N ASP A 357 -16.15 25.75 -6.04
CA ASP A 357 -16.25 27.10 -6.61
C ASP A 357 -14.91 27.84 -6.59
N THR A 358 -14.15 27.80 -5.49
CA THR A 358 -12.80 28.38 -5.45
C THR A 358 -11.84 27.64 -6.39
N LYS A 359 -11.93 26.30 -6.50
CA LYS A 359 -11.13 25.52 -7.47
C LYS A 359 -11.49 25.87 -8.91
N LYS A 360 -12.78 26.07 -9.21
CA LYS A 360 -13.26 26.52 -10.51
C LYS A 360 -12.74 27.92 -10.85
N ALA A 361 -12.86 28.87 -9.91
CA ALA A 361 -12.34 30.22 -10.06
C ALA A 361 -10.81 30.24 -10.26
N LEU A 362 -10.08 29.37 -9.56
CA LEU A 362 -8.64 29.17 -9.79
C LEU A 362 -8.36 28.67 -11.21
N PHE A 363 -9.08 27.65 -11.72
CA PHE A 363 -8.88 27.17 -13.08
C PHE A 363 -9.22 28.22 -14.15
N GLU A 364 -10.31 28.97 -13.96
CA GLU A 364 -10.70 30.07 -14.86
C GLU A 364 -9.63 31.19 -14.86
N SER A 365 -9.19 31.62 -13.67
CA SER A 365 -8.10 32.59 -13.49
C SER A 365 -6.79 32.10 -14.12
N LEU A 366 -6.37 30.85 -13.89
CA LEU A 366 -5.15 30.28 -14.46
C LEU A 366 -5.15 30.32 -16.00
N VAL A 367 -6.27 29.98 -16.64
CA VAL A 367 -6.39 30.01 -18.11
C VAL A 367 -6.28 31.45 -18.63
N ASP A 368 -6.99 32.40 -18.04
CA ASP A 368 -6.95 33.81 -18.47
C ASP A 368 -5.57 34.43 -18.23
N GLN A 369 -4.97 34.21 -17.06
CA GLN A 369 -3.64 34.74 -16.69
C GLN A 369 -2.53 34.15 -17.57
N LEU A 370 -2.56 32.83 -17.86
CA LEU A 370 -1.57 32.19 -18.73
C LEU A 370 -1.71 32.62 -20.20
N ARG A 371 -2.93 32.83 -20.68
CA ARG A 371 -3.18 33.42 -22.01
C ARG A 371 -2.61 34.83 -22.10
N GLU A 372 -2.95 35.71 -21.13
CA GLU A 372 -2.69 37.14 -21.23
C GLU A 372 -1.27 37.55 -20.82
N LYS A 373 -0.69 36.91 -19.80
CA LYS A 373 0.65 37.27 -19.29
C LYS A 373 1.77 36.39 -19.83
N ALA A 374 1.47 35.17 -20.31
CA ALA A 374 2.48 34.20 -20.76
C ALA A 374 2.31 33.72 -22.22
N GLY A 375 1.22 34.09 -22.89
CA GLY A 375 0.94 33.71 -24.28
C GLY A 375 0.72 32.21 -24.48
N VAL A 376 0.22 31.51 -23.46
CA VAL A 376 -0.09 30.07 -23.54
C VAL A 376 -1.55 29.89 -23.96
N PRO A 377 -1.85 29.19 -25.07
CA PRO A 377 -3.23 28.89 -25.46
C PRO A 377 -3.98 28.03 -24.44
N PRO A 378 -5.29 28.21 -24.23
CA PRO A 378 -6.11 27.34 -23.37
C PRO A 378 -6.08 25.86 -23.77
N GLU A 379 -5.88 25.56 -25.05
CA GLU A 379 -5.69 24.21 -25.59
C GLU A 379 -4.29 23.61 -25.31
N ASP A 380 -3.30 24.42 -24.96
CA ASP A 380 -1.95 23.98 -24.57
C ASP A 380 -1.82 23.80 -23.03
N VAL A 381 -2.92 23.79 -22.26
CA VAL A 381 -2.88 23.52 -20.80
C VAL A 381 -3.78 22.35 -20.36
N ALA A 382 -3.31 21.64 -19.33
CA ALA A 382 -4.07 20.69 -18.54
C ALA A 382 -3.70 20.86 -17.06
N PHE A 383 -4.71 20.99 -16.18
CA PHE A 383 -4.50 21.19 -14.75
C PHE A 383 -4.88 19.96 -13.93
N ARG A 384 -4.12 19.72 -12.86
CA ARG A 384 -4.46 18.77 -11.80
C ARG A 384 -4.30 19.48 -10.46
N ILE A 385 -5.28 19.33 -9.58
CA ILE A 385 -5.11 19.67 -8.16
C ILE A 385 -4.79 18.38 -7.41
N VAL A 386 -3.79 18.42 -6.54
CA VAL A 386 -3.51 17.40 -5.53
C VAL A 386 -3.80 18.03 -4.18
N GLU A 387 -4.94 17.68 -3.59
CA GLU A 387 -5.35 18.30 -2.34
C GLU A 387 -4.51 17.77 -1.19
N THR A 388 -3.64 18.62 -0.65
CA THR A 388 -2.83 18.27 0.51
C THR A 388 -3.62 18.53 1.79
N ALA A 389 -3.65 17.54 2.69
CA ALA A 389 -4.02 17.80 4.07
C ALA A 389 -3.05 18.87 4.63
N ARG A 390 -3.54 19.71 5.54
CA ARG A 390 -2.76 20.87 6.00
C ARG A 390 -1.47 20.37 6.66
N GLU A 391 -1.50 19.29 7.40
CA GLU A 391 -0.44 18.68 8.18
C GLU A 391 0.80 18.21 7.36
N ASN A 392 0.74 18.13 6.03
CA ASN A 392 1.64 17.28 5.24
C ASN A 392 3.03 17.85 4.81
N TRP A 393 3.50 18.99 5.33
CA TRP A 393 4.91 19.50 5.16
C TRP A 393 5.16 20.77 6.01
N TRP A 394 6.38 21.33 5.93
CA TRP A 394 6.77 22.62 6.50
C TRP A 394 7.92 23.28 5.70
N ALA A 395 8.07 24.61 5.76
CA ALA A 395 9.24 25.34 5.26
C ALA A 395 9.67 26.47 6.20
N ALA A 396 10.97 26.79 6.16
CA ALA A 396 11.59 27.78 7.03
C ALA A 396 11.03 29.19 6.81
N GLY A 397 10.75 29.90 7.90
CA GLY A 397 10.18 31.25 7.91
C GLY A 397 8.66 31.31 8.02
N ARG A 398 7.95 30.19 7.83
CA ARG A 398 6.49 30.12 7.93
C ARG A 398 6.02 30.01 9.39
N VAL A 399 5.09 30.89 9.77
CA VAL A 399 4.39 30.91 11.07
C VAL A 399 2.92 30.57 10.82
N ILE A 400 2.29 29.85 11.75
CA ILE A 400 0.97 29.24 11.56
C ILE A 400 -0.01 29.75 12.62
N ASP A 401 -1.18 30.22 12.17
CA ASP A 401 -2.30 30.52 13.07
C ASP A 401 -2.94 29.21 13.57
N ALA A 402 -2.73 28.86 14.84
CA ALA A 402 -3.25 27.65 15.47
C ALA A 402 -4.79 27.52 15.50
N ARG A 403 -5.54 28.60 15.19
CA ARG A 403 -7.01 28.57 15.02
C ARG A 403 -7.42 28.03 13.65
N THR A 404 -6.63 28.27 12.60
CA THR A 404 -7.01 28.00 11.19
C THR A 404 -6.10 26.98 10.50
N GLY A 405 -4.86 26.85 10.96
CA GLY A 405 -3.85 26.00 10.33
C GLY A 405 -3.38 26.49 8.96
N TYR A 406 -3.56 27.78 8.65
CA TYR A 406 -2.88 28.41 7.52
C TYR A 406 -1.66 29.19 8.01
N ASP A 407 -0.90 29.73 7.05
CA ASP A 407 0.10 30.75 7.38
C ASP A 407 -0.63 31.92 8.06
N GLU A 408 -0.08 32.48 9.15
CA GLU A 408 -0.75 33.54 9.91
C GLU A 408 -1.08 34.79 9.07
N ARG A 409 -0.39 34.97 7.94
CA ARG A 409 -0.59 36.06 6.98
C ARG A 409 -1.85 35.86 6.11
N MET A 410 -2.40 34.64 6.03
CA MET A 410 -3.64 34.32 5.31
C MET A 410 -4.89 34.76 6.10
N THR A 411 -5.04 36.07 6.26
CA THR A 411 -6.11 36.72 7.05
C THR A 411 -7.52 36.44 6.53
N THR A 412 -7.67 36.18 5.22
CA THR A 412 -8.94 35.76 4.58
C THR A 412 -8.75 34.37 4.01
N ILE A 413 -9.55 33.41 4.46
CA ILE A 413 -9.53 32.03 3.98
C ILE A 413 -10.85 31.77 3.27
N VAL A 414 -10.78 31.40 1.99
CA VAL A 414 -11.93 30.95 1.22
C VAL A 414 -11.98 29.42 1.29
N GLU A 415 -12.59 28.88 2.36
CA GLU A 415 -12.78 27.42 2.52
C GLU A 415 -13.82 26.87 1.56
#